data_AF-A0A2V7XVB5-F1
#
_entry.id   AF-A0A2V7XVB5-F1
#
_cell.length_a   1.000
_cell.length_b   1.000
_cell.length_c   1.000
_cell.angle_alpha   90.00
_cell.angle_beta   90.00
_cell.angle_gamma   90.00
#
_symmetry.space_group_name_H-M   'P 1'
#
loop_
_entity.id
_entity.type
_entity.pdbx_description
1 polymer ?
#
loop_
_entity_poly.entity_id
_entity_poly.type
_entity_poly.pdbx_seq_one_letter_code
_entity_poly.pdbx_strand_id
1 'polypeptide(L)'
;DERAAGRVYNVAEPEARTELDWAERVAEARGWRGRLVTLPRERTPAHLLLPGNAAQHWVASARRIRDELGYREEVPFDEGLRRTIEWERAHAPAAVDPRQFDYAAEDRALAS
;
A
#
# COMPACT_ATOMS: atom_id res chain seq x y z
N ASP A 1 -25.26 -19.68 -3.96
CA ASP A 1 -24.56 -20.95 -3.71
C ASP A 1 -24.85 -21.36 -2.27
N GLU A 2 -25.49 -22.51 -2.04
CA GLU A 2 -25.81 -23.00 -0.68
C GLU A 2 -24.57 -23.13 0.19
N ARG A 3 -23.40 -23.40 -0.40
CA ARG A 3 -22.12 -23.50 0.31
C ARG A 3 -21.76 -22.20 1.03
N ALA A 4 -22.25 -21.06 0.56
CA ALA A 4 -21.94 -19.74 1.13
C ALA A 4 -22.90 -19.27 2.25
N ALA A 5 -24.05 -19.93 2.43
CA ALA A 5 -25.07 -19.46 3.37
C ALA A 5 -24.56 -19.43 4.81
N GLY A 6 -24.70 -18.29 5.49
CA GLY A 6 -24.30 -18.11 6.89
C GLY A 6 -22.79 -18.08 7.14
N ARG A 7 -21.95 -18.02 6.09
CA ARG A 7 -20.49 -18.00 6.20
C ARG A 7 -19.91 -16.60 5.99
N VAL A 8 -18.81 -16.32 6.66
CA VAL A 8 -17.98 -15.13 6.46
C VAL A 8 -16.72 -15.52 5.69
N TYR A 9 -16.38 -14.73 4.68
CA TYR A 9 -15.25 -14.93 3.79
C TYR A 9 -14.41 -13.66 3.74
N ASN A 10 -13.10 -13.79 3.92
CA ASN A 10 -12.18 -12.70 3.64
C ASN A 10 -11.85 -12.69 2.14
N VAL A 11 -11.91 -11.51 1.52
CA VAL A 11 -11.30 -11.24 0.23
C VAL A 11 -10.03 -10.47 0.51
N ALA A 12 -8.89 -11.10 0.25
CA ALA A 12 -7.58 -10.54 0.55
C ALA A 12 -6.57 -11.02 -0.49
N GLU A 13 -5.52 -10.22 -0.64
CA GLU A 13 -4.38 -10.53 -1.50
C GLU A 13 -3.80 -11.93 -1.21
N PRO A 14 -3.25 -12.61 -2.22
CA PRO A 14 -2.68 -13.95 -2.04
C PRO A 14 -1.41 -13.92 -1.19
N GLU A 15 -0.66 -12.81 -1.23
CA GLU A 15 0.59 -12.59 -0.52
C GLU A 15 0.55 -11.22 0.14
N ALA A 16 0.78 -11.19 1.46
CA ALA A 16 0.85 -9.94 2.22
C ALA A 16 2.24 -9.32 2.08
N ARG A 17 2.28 -8.13 1.50
CA ARG A 17 3.53 -7.38 1.28
C ARG A 17 3.84 -6.45 2.44
N THR A 18 5.11 -6.08 2.56
CA THR A 18 5.48 -4.96 3.42
C THR A 18 5.14 -3.63 2.73
N GLU A 19 4.96 -2.56 3.51
CA GLU A 19 4.80 -1.21 2.96
C GLU A 19 5.97 -0.79 2.05
N LEU A 20 7.19 -1.23 2.38
CA LEU A 20 8.37 -0.96 1.56
C LEU A 20 8.29 -1.68 0.20
N ASP A 21 7.92 -2.96 0.17
CA ASP A 21 7.77 -3.71 -1.08
C ASP A 21 6.66 -3.10 -1.96
N TRP A 22 5.55 -2.66 -1.35
CA TRP A 22 4.51 -1.91 -2.07
C TRP A 22 5.06 -0.62 -2.70
N ALA A 23 5.80 0.17 -1.93
CA ALA A 23 6.41 1.40 -2.42
C ALA A 23 7.43 1.15 -3.54
N GLU A 24 8.24 0.09 -3.42
CA GLU A 24 9.22 -0.34 -4.43
C GLU A 24 8.54 -0.72 -5.75
N ARG A 25 7.43 -1.48 -5.71
CA ARG A 25 6.67 -1.84 -6.91
C ARG A 25 6.05 -0.64 -7.60
N VAL A 26 5.49 0.29 -6.84
CA VAL A 26 4.97 1.55 -7.39
C VAL A 26 6.11 2.34 -8.05
N ALA A 27 7.25 2.47 -7.38
CA ALA A 27 8.42 3.17 -7.90
C ALA A 27 8.91 2.56 -9.22
N GLU A 28 9.07 1.24 -9.28
CA GLU A 28 9.48 0.49 -10.47
C GLU A 28 8.48 0.70 -11.62
N ALA A 29 7.19 0.48 -11.37
CA ALA A 29 6.14 0.64 -12.38
C ALA A 29 6.06 2.08 -12.95
N ARG A 30 6.48 3.07 -12.17
CA ARG A 30 6.55 4.48 -12.61
C ARG A 30 7.87 4.86 -13.26
N GLY A 31 8.89 3.99 -13.23
CA GLY A 31 10.26 4.32 -13.63
C GLY A 31 10.89 5.40 -12.72
N TRP A 32 10.46 5.49 -11.47
CA TRP A 32 10.99 6.47 -10.51
C TRP A 32 12.40 6.07 -10.09
N ARG A 33 13.34 7.02 -10.15
CA ARG A 33 14.78 6.78 -9.92
C ARG A 33 15.26 7.28 -8.56
N GLY A 34 14.35 7.60 -7.66
CA GLY A 34 14.71 8.01 -6.30
C GLY A 34 15.12 6.82 -5.44
N ARG A 35 15.40 7.10 -4.17
CA ARG A 35 15.75 6.09 -3.16
C ARG A 35 14.70 6.11 -2.07
N LEU A 36 14.12 4.94 -1.78
CA LEU A 36 13.25 4.75 -0.62
C LEU A 36 14.11 4.61 0.65
N VAL A 37 13.66 5.23 1.73
CA VAL A 37 14.36 5.22 3.02
C VAL A 37 13.36 4.90 4.11
N THR A 38 13.65 3.86 4.89
CA THR A 38 12.91 3.53 6.12
C THR A 38 13.56 4.23 7.30
N LEU A 39 12.76 4.89 8.14
CA LEU A 39 13.21 5.52 9.37
C LEU A 39 12.47 4.91 10.58
N PRO A 40 13.13 4.76 11.73
CA PRO A 40 12.44 4.44 12.98
C PRO A 40 11.50 5.60 13.34
N ARG A 41 10.38 5.30 14.02
CA ARG A 41 9.31 6.26 14.31
C ARG A 41 9.82 7.52 15.00
N GLU A 42 10.81 7.38 15.87
CA GLU A 42 11.41 8.46 16.67
C GLU A 42 12.21 9.45 15.80
N ARG A 43 12.64 9.04 14.62
CA ARG A 43 13.38 9.87 13.65
C ARG A 43 12.51 10.36 12.49
N THR A 44 11.30 9.83 12.33
CA THR A 44 10.40 10.21 11.25
C THR A 44 9.80 11.60 11.52
N PRO A 45 9.87 12.55 10.56
CA PRO A 45 9.22 13.85 10.67
C PRO A 45 7.73 13.75 11.01
N ALA A 46 7.24 14.67 11.84
CA ALA A 46 5.87 14.63 12.36
C ALA A 46 4.80 14.66 11.26
N HIS A 47 5.04 15.34 10.13
CA HIS A 47 4.10 15.40 9.01
C HIS A 47 3.99 14.08 8.22
N LEU A 48 4.98 13.18 8.37
CA LEU A 48 4.99 11.85 7.75
C LEU A 48 4.48 10.75 8.70
N LEU A 49 4.24 11.08 9.98
CA LEU A 49 3.70 10.13 10.93
C LEU A 49 2.18 9.99 10.74
N LEU A 50 1.75 8.82 10.29
CA LEU A 50 0.33 8.48 10.26
C LEU A 50 -0.23 8.33 11.69
N PRO A 51 -1.46 8.80 11.95
CA PRO A 51 -2.11 8.60 13.23
C PRO A 51 -2.41 7.11 13.46
N GLY A 52 -2.38 6.69 14.73
CA GLY A 52 -2.63 5.30 15.13
C GLY A 52 -1.35 4.49 15.40
N ASN A 53 -1.53 3.22 15.72
CA ASN A 53 -0.46 2.27 15.97
C ASN A 53 -0.53 1.12 14.94
N ALA A 54 0.47 1.06 14.07
CA ALA A 54 0.62 0.03 13.05
C ALA A 54 1.69 -1.01 13.42
N ALA A 55 2.09 -1.10 14.70
CA ALA A 55 3.09 -2.06 15.19
C ALA A 55 2.54 -3.50 15.28
N GLN A 56 1.86 -3.95 14.23
CA GLN A 56 1.33 -5.29 14.07
C GLN A 56 1.28 -5.66 12.59
N HIS A 57 1.35 -6.95 12.28
CA HIS A 57 1.05 -7.42 10.94
C HIS A 57 -0.45 -7.28 10.66
N TRP A 58 -0.80 -6.72 9.51
CA TRP A 58 -2.16 -6.72 9.01
C TRP A 58 -2.29 -7.73 7.87
N VAL A 59 -2.65 -8.97 8.21
CA VAL A 59 -2.77 -10.08 7.27
C VAL A 59 -4.10 -10.79 7.51
N ALA A 60 -4.79 -11.14 6.43
CA ALA A 60 -6.03 -11.91 6.48
C ALA A 60 -5.92 -13.17 5.60
N SER A 61 -6.41 -14.30 6.11
CA SER A 61 -6.46 -15.53 5.31
C SER A 61 -7.67 -15.51 4.38
N ALA A 62 -7.40 -15.54 3.07
CA ALA A 62 -8.40 -15.76 2.01
C ALA A 62 -8.61 -17.25 1.67
N ARG A 63 -8.07 -18.18 2.47
CA ARG A 63 -8.13 -19.61 2.17
C ARG A 63 -9.56 -20.11 1.98
N ARG A 64 -10.48 -19.70 2.85
CA ARG A 64 -11.87 -20.18 2.82
C ARG A 64 -12.56 -19.86 1.48
N ILE A 65 -12.43 -18.62 0.99
CA ILE A 65 -13.09 -18.23 -0.26
C ILE A 65 -12.46 -18.92 -1.48
N ARG A 66 -11.14 -19.16 -1.41
CA ARG A 66 -10.36 -19.86 -2.44
C ARG A 66 -10.71 -21.35 -2.53
N ASP A 67 -10.89 -22.00 -1.39
CA ASP A 67 -11.14 -23.45 -1.29
C ASP A 67 -12.62 -23.78 -1.54
N GLU A 68 -13.54 -23.02 -0.94
CA GLU A 68 -14.98 -23.35 -0.99
C GLU A 68 -15.68 -22.77 -2.21
N LEU A 69 -15.31 -21.55 -2.63
CA LEU A 69 -15.96 -20.84 -3.72
C LEU A 69 -15.10 -20.72 -4.97
N GLY A 70 -13.86 -21.21 -4.93
CA GLY A 70 -12.95 -21.17 -6.08
C GLY A 70 -12.47 -19.75 -6.44
N TYR A 71 -12.62 -18.77 -5.53
CA TYR A 71 -12.23 -17.39 -5.82
C TYR A 71 -10.74 -17.30 -6.19
N ARG A 72 -10.45 -16.56 -7.26
CA ARG A 72 -9.11 -16.22 -7.73
C ARG A 72 -9.13 -14.81 -8.30
N GLU A 73 -8.00 -14.13 -8.22
CA GLU A 73 -7.82 -12.81 -8.80
C GLU A 73 -7.96 -12.90 -10.33
N GLU A 74 -8.89 -12.14 -10.90
CA GLU A 74 -9.07 -12.05 -12.36
C GLU A 74 -8.00 -11.16 -13.01
N VAL A 75 -7.46 -10.21 -12.25
CA VAL A 75 -6.47 -9.25 -12.71
C VAL A 75 -5.14 -9.53 -12.00
N PRO A 76 -4.04 -9.80 -12.73
CA PRO A 76 -2.72 -9.95 -12.14
C PRO A 76 -2.29 -8.67 -11.42
N PHE A 77 -1.48 -8.84 -10.36
CA PHE A 77 -1.01 -7.72 -9.53
C PHE A 77 -0.39 -6.57 -10.34
N ASP A 78 0.58 -6.88 -11.20
CA ASP A 78 1.30 -5.85 -11.97
C ASP A 78 0.38 -5.09 -12.93
N GLU A 79 -0.63 -5.78 -13.50
CA GLU A 79 -1.64 -5.16 -14.36
C GLU A 79 -2.60 -4.27 -13.56
N GLY A 80 -3.02 -4.72 -12.38
CA GLY A 80 -3.81 -3.92 -11.45
C GLY A 80 -3.05 -2.64 -11.04
N LEU A 81 -1.78 -2.79 -10.67
CA LEU A 81 -0.91 -1.68 -10.32
C LEU A 81 -0.75 -0.67 -11.47
N ARG A 82 -0.50 -1.16 -12.69
CA ARG A 82 -0.41 -0.32 -13.89
C ARG A 82 -1.69 0.48 -14.13
N ARG A 83 -2.87 -0.17 -14.09
CA ARG A 83 -4.17 0.49 -14.26
C ARG A 83 -4.42 1.55 -13.20
N THR A 84 -4.10 1.26 -11.95
CA THR A 84 -4.24 2.22 -10.84
C THR A 84 -3.35 3.43 -11.06
N ILE A 85 -2.08 3.24 -11.43
CA ILE A 85 -1.15 4.36 -11.70
C ILE A 85 -1.65 5.23 -12.87
N GLU A 86 -2.16 4.61 -13.94
CA GLU A 86 -2.74 5.34 -15.07
C GLU A 86 -3.97 6.16 -14.66
N TRP A 87 -4.84 5.57 -13.85
CA TRP A 87 -6.02 6.25 -13.34
C TRP A 87 -5.64 7.45 -12.45
N GLU A 88 -4.73 7.25 -11.49
CA GLU A 88 -4.26 8.30 -10.58
C GLU A 88 -3.63 9.48 -11.34
N ARG A 89 -2.86 9.21 -12.41
CA ARG A 89 -2.27 10.25 -13.27
C ARG A 89 -3.32 11.05 -14.03
N ALA A 90 -4.39 10.40 -14.47
CA ALA A 90 -5.49 11.06 -15.17
C ALA A 90 -6.44 11.83 -14.23
N HIS A 91 -6.40 11.53 -12.93
CA HIS A 91 -7.32 12.08 -11.92
C HIS A 91 -6.58 12.70 -10.74
N ALA A 92 -5.51 13.45 -11.02
CA ALA A 92 -4.75 14.13 -9.98
C ALA A 92 -5.68 15.02 -9.12
N PRO A 93 -5.45 15.09 -7.79
CA PRO A 93 -6.24 15.94 -6.91
C PRO A 93 -6.15 17.40 -7.35
N ALA A 94 -7.29 18.09 -7.39
CA ALA A 94 -7.36 19.50 -7.80
C ALA A 94 -6.63 20.44 -6.82
N ALA A 95 -6.51 20.04 -5.56
CA ALA A 95 -5.80 20.75 -4.52
C ALA A 95 -4.95 19.78 -3.71
N VAL A 96 -3.73 20.20 -3.39
CA VAL A 96 -2.78 19.48 -2.57
C VAL A 96 -2.43 20.40 -1.40
N ASP A 97 -2.47 19.89 -0.16
CA ASP A 97 -2.10 20.66 1.03
C ASP A 97 -0.58 20.82 1.08
N PRO A 98 -0.03 22.05 0.94
CA PRO A 98 1.42 22.25 0.95
C PRO A 98 2.08 21.82 2.25
N ARG A 99 1.33 21.76 3.37
CA ARG A 99 1.84 21.32 4.67
C ARG A 99 2.22 19.84 4.72
N GLN A 100 1.82 19.07 3.70
CA GLN A 100 2.27 17.69 3.53
C GLN A 100 3.73 17.58 3.09
N PHE A 101 4.38 18.69 2.70
CA PHE A 101 5.73 18.71 2.14
C PHE A 101 6.65 19.62 2.95
N ASP A 102 7.24 19.10 4.03
CA ASP A 102 8.33 19.77 4.76
C ASP A 102 9.67 19.08 4.45
N TYR A 103 10.22 19.42 3.28
CA TYR A 103 11.50 18.88 2.81
C TYR A 103 12.67 19.21 3.75
N ALA A 104 12.63 20.36 4.45
CA ALA A 104 13.68 20.72 5.39
C ALA A 104 13.69 19.79 6.62
N ALA A 105 12.51 19.37 7.09
CA ALA A 105 12.41 18.35 8.14
C ALA A 105 12.87 16.97 7.65
N GLU A 106 12.57 16.61 6.40
CA GLU A 106 13.03 15.36 5.77
C GLU A 106 14.56 15.32 5.65
N ASP A 107 15.18 16.40 5.17
CA ASP A 107 16.64 16.52 5.05
C ASP A 107 17.34 16.39 6.42
N ARG A 108 16.79 17.04 7.45
CA ARG A 108 17.31 16.90 8.83
C ARG A 108 17.22 15.46 9.35
N ALA A 109 16.11 14.77 9.06
CA ALA A 109 15.94 13.38 9.47
C ALA A 109 16.94 12.44 8.78
N LEU A 110 17.24 12.68 7.49
CA LEU A 110 18.22 11.91 6.72
C LEU A 110 19.68 12.14 7.15
N ALA A 111 19.99 13.32 7.70
CA ALA A 111 21.33 13.67 8.16
C ALA A 111 21.67 13.14 9.56
N SER A 112 20.72 12.50 10.26
CA SER A 112 20.86 12.00 11.64
C SER A 112 21.30 10.54 11.76
#